data_AF-A0A914LAC0-F1
#
_entry.id   AF-A0A914LAC0-F1
#
_cell.length_a   1.000
_cell.length_b   1.000
_cell.length_c   1.000
_cell.angle_alpha   90.00
_cell.angle_beta   90.00
_cell.angle_gamma   90.00
#
_symmetry.space_group_name_H-M   'P 1'
#
loop_
_entity.id
_entity.type
_entity.pdbx_description
1 polymer ?
#
loop_
_entity_poly.entity_id
_entity_poly.type
_entity_poly.pdbx_seq_one_letter_code
_entity_poly.pdbx_strand_id
1 'polypeptide(L)'
;MENDADGIILAFINLLTSELQIEEIFSFDEVRYLLPILIKMIQTGELTFKSDFDFKFKDAVEFIKNDMGEKSVELLKPENADNGDKQEIANIIFALLFILYKNQKAKFDQICEKLDGKNSAGIINLLKHLDNFDRLSPIPFTSILNNSSSNNLFSSQNSNFQIFSSQHEKENLEEISKYKIKSAELETKYKQIESINLKLNEQLGNAQNEFADLENKFERLRQADNEKQGSIELLNIQLREITDEMETLRYTNSELQKELKSLKETHSRALQKSSQDLKLKEEEVGLLYIRFWRI
;
A
#
# COMPACT_ATOMS: atom_id res chain seq x y z
N MET A 1 -25.98 24.22 -11.13
CA MET A 1 -25.30 22.98 -10.75
C MET A 1 -25.64 22.70 -9.30
N GLU A 2 -26.56 21.75 -9.13
CA GLU A 2 -27.05 21.26 -7.84
C GLU A 2 -25.86 20.80 -6.97
N ASN A 3 -25.92 21.09 -5.68
CA ASN A 3 -24.92 20.62 -4.72
C ASN A 3 -25.26 19.17 -4.38
N ASP A 4 -24.75 18.25 -5.18
CA ASP A 4 -24.82 16.83 -4.85
C ASP A 4 -23.84 16.53 -3.71
N ALA A 5 -24.31 15.86 -2.66
CA ALA A 5 -23.49 15.56 -1.47
C ALA A 5 -22.26 14.73 -1.84
N ASP A 6 -22.41 13.85 -2.81
CA ASP A 6 -21.34 13.04 -3.40
C ASP A 6 -20.26 13.91 -4.03
N GLY A 7 -20.64 14.95 -4.78
CA GLY A 7 -19.71 15.89 -5.40
C GLY A 7 -18.95 16.73 -4.37
N ILE A 8 -19.59 17.10 -3.26
CA ILE A 8 -18.97 17.84 -2.16
C ILE A 8 -17.94 16.96 -1.45
N ILE A 9 -18.29 15.71 -1.15
CA ILE A 9 -17.38 14.75 -0.50
C ILE A 9 -16.19 14.47 -1.42
N LEU A 10 -16.43 14.22 -2.70
CA LEU A 10 -15.36 13.95 -3.67
C LEU A 10 -14.42 15.15 -3.82
N ALA A 11 -14.96 16.38 -3.85
CA ALA A 11 -14.13 17.58 -3.89
C ALA A 11 -13.21 17.72 -2.66
N PHE A 12 -13.70 17.38 -1.47
CA PHE A 12 -12.88 17.36 -0.26
C PHE A 12 -11.78 16.30 -0.34
N ILE A 13 -12.13 15.11 -0.82
CA ILE A 13 -11.18 14.01 -1.01
C ILE A 13 -10.10 14.38 -2.04
N ASN A 14 -10.47 14.98 -3.16
CA ASN A 14 -9.52 15.42 -4.20
C ASN A 14 -8.58 16.52 -3.71
N LEU A 15 -9.03 17.37 -2.79
CA LEU A 15 -8.14 18.33 -2.14
C LEU A 15 -7.08 17.61 -1.27
N LEU A 16 -7.48 16.58 -0.52
CA LEU A 16 -6.53 15.79 0.28
C LEU A 16 -5.50 15.05 -0.58
N THR A 17 -5.92 14.48 -1.72
CA THR A 17 -4.99 13.81 -2.64
C THR A 17 -4.04 14.81 -3.29
N SER A 18 -4.54 16.00 -3.66
CA SER A 18 -3.72 17.09 -4.18
C SER A 18 -2.63 17.53 -3.20
N GLU A 19 -2.95 17.67 -1.91
CA GLU A 19 -1.96 18.00 -0.87
C GLU A 19 -0.89 16.91 -0.71
N LEU A 20 -1.24 15.66 -0.98
CA LEU A 20 -0.33 14.50 -0.96
C LEU A 20 0.41 14.26 -2.28
N GLN A 21 0.17 15.10 -3.30
CA GLN A 21 0.68 14.92 -4.66
C GLN A 21 0.30 13.56 -5.28
N ILE A 22 -0.87 13.03 -4.89
CA ILE A 22 -1.49 11.86 -5.51
C ILE A 22 -2.37 12.34 -6.67
N GLU A 23 -2.52 11.50 -7.69
CA GLU A 23 -3.44 11.74 -8.80
C GLU A 23 -4.87 11.98 -8.30
N GLU A 24 -5.60 12.82 -9.03
CA GLU A 24 -6.98 13.17 -8.66
C GLU A 24 -7.87 11.92 -8.72
N ILE A 25 -8.75 11.75 -7.72
CA ILE A 25 -9.68 10.63 -7.71
C ILE A 25 -10.93 11.03 -8.48
N PHE A 26 -11.21 10.29 -9.53
CA PHE A 26 -12.37 10.56 -10.39
C PHE A 26 -13.62 9.78 -9.97
N SER A 27 -13.48 8.79 -9.07
CA SER A 27 -14.60 7.95 -8.63
C SER A 27 -14.45 7.42 -7.21
N PHE A 28 -15.57 7.11 -6.56
CA PHE A 28 -15.59 6.49 -5.23
C PHE A 28 -14.91 5.10 -5.18
N ASP A 29 -14.74 4.45 -6.33
CA ASP A 29 -14.11 3.12 -6.43
C ASP A 29 -12.62 3.16 -6.03
N GLU A 30 -11.96 4.30 -6.22
CA GLU A 30 -10.54 4.52 -5.87
C GLU A 30 -10.36 5.03 -4.43
N VAL A 31 -11.44 5.41 -3.74
CA VAL A 31 -11.36 6.03 -2.41
C VAL A 31 -10.93 5.02 -1.33
N ARG A 32 -11.03 3.71 -1.60
CA ARG A 32 -10.50 2.66 -0.71
C ARG A 32 -9.02 2.91 -0.36
N TYR A 33 -8.21 3.36 -1.33
CA TYR A 33 -6.78 3.61 -1.13
C TYR A 33 -6.50 4.78 -0.18
N LEU A 34 -7.50 5.63 0.08
CA LEU A 34 -7.37 6.78 0.97
C LEU A 34 -7.82 6.52 2.40
N LEU A 35 -8.55 5.44 2.67
CA LEU A 35 -9.00 5.13 4.03
C LEU A 35 -7.85 5.07 5.05
N PRO A 36 -6.70 4.41 4.75
CA PRO A 36 -5.58 4.37 5.69
C PRO A 36 -4.99 5.76 5.96
N ILE A 37 -5.01 6.64 4.96
CA ILE A 37 -4.51 8.01 5.03
C ILE A 37 -5.44 8.87 5.88
N LEU A 38 -6.75 8.81 5.61
CA LEU A 38 -7.79 9.52 6.39
C LEU A 38 -7.75 9.12 7.86
N ILE A 39 -7.68 7.82 8.15
CA ILE A 39 -7.63 7.32 9.53
C ILE A 39 -6.36 7.79 10.23
N LYS A 40 -5.21 7.73 9.56
CA LYS A 40 -3.96 8.23 10.13
C LYS A 40 -4.02 9.73 10.39
N MET A 41 -4.61 10.50 9.47
CA MET A 41 -4.83 11.92 9.64
C MET A 41 -5.74 12.22 10.84
N ILE A 42 -6.81 11.44 11.04
CA ILE A 42 -7.68 11.57 12.22
C ILE A 42 -6.90 11.30 13.51
N GLN A 43 -6.07 10.24 13.53
CA GLN A 43 -5.31 9.83 14.71
C GLN A 43 -4.18 10.81 15.07
N THR A 44 -3.47 11.32 14.07
CA THR A 44 -2.21 12.07 14.27
C THR A 44 -2.36 13.57 14.02
N GLY A 45 -3.41 13.99 13.31
CA GLY A 45 -3.56 15.38 12.83
C GLY A 45 -2.65 15.72 11.64
N GLU A 46 -1.84 14.78 11.17
CA GLU A 46 -0.90 14.99 10.06
C GLU A 46 -1.33 14.21 8.82
N LEU A 47 -1.43 14.93 7.69
CA LEU A 47 -1.68 14.33 6.40
C LEU A 47 -0.39 13.71 5.89
N THR A 48 -0.27 12.38 6.04
CA THR A 48 0.91 11.63 5.63
C THR A 48 0.50 10.44 4.80
N PHE A 49 1.25 10.19 3.72
CA PHE A 49 1.02 9.02 2.89
C PHE A 49 1.15 7.74 3.72
N LYS A 50 0.16 6.84 3.56
CA LYS A 50 0.15 5.51 4.14
C LYS A 50 -0.45 4.56 3.11
N SER A 51 0.38 3.67 2.58
CA SER A 51 -0.08 2.58 1.73
C SER A 51 -0.35 1.36 2.59
N ASP A 52 -1.56 0.83 2.49
CA ASP A 52 -1.96 -0.42 3.12
C ASP A 52 -2.97 -1.10 2.20
N PHE A 53 -2.46 -2.01 1.35
CA PHE A 53 -3.26 -2.67 0.31
C PHE A 53 -4.21 -3.73 0.88
N ASP A 54 -3.93 -4.20 2.10
CA ASP A 54 -4.78 -5.16 2.80
C ASP A 54 -5.92 -4.47 3.56
N PHE A 55 -5.91 -3.14 3.65
CA PHE A 55 -6.90 -2.34 4.36
C PHE A 55 -8.27 -2.37 3.68
N LYS A 56 -9.31 -2.75 4.42
CA LYS A 56 -10.69 -2.90 3.90
C LYS A 56 -11.64 -1.88 4.52
N PHE A 57 -12.82 -1.74 3.91
CA PHE A 57 -13.89 -0.90 4.48
C PHE A 57 -14.32 -1.39 5.86
N LYS A 58 -14.20 -2.70 6.13
CA LYS A 58 -14.44 -3.27 7.46
C LYS A 58 -13.54 -2.67 8.54
N ASP A 59 -12.26 -2.46 8.23
CA ASP A 59 -11.30 -1.88 9.19
C ASP A 59 -11.62 -0.41 9.46
N ALA A 60 -12.08 0.33 8.44
CA ALA A 60 -12.59 1.69 8.60
C ALA A 60 -13.84 1.74 9.48
N VAL A 61 -14.80 0.82 9.29
CA VAL A 61 -16.01 0.74 10.12
C VAL A 61 -15.67 0.37 11.56
N GLU A 62 -14.70 -0.51 11.79
CA GLU A 62 -14.22 -0.82 13.15
C GLU A 62 -13.57 0.40 13.82
N PHE A 63 -12.82 1.20 13.07
CA PHE A 63 -12.31 2.48 13.56
C PHE A 63 -13.43 3.46 13.93
N ILE A 64 -14.42 3.64 13.05
CA ILE A 64 -15.58 4.51 13.32
C ILE A 64 -16.35 4.02 14.54
N LYS A 65 -16.54 2.70 14.68
CA LYS A 65 -17.20 2.06 15.82
C LYS A 65 -16.53 2.45 17.14
N ASN A 66 -15.20 2.45 17.17
CA ASN A 66 -14.43 2.79 18.37
C ASN A 66 -14.54 4.27 18.76
N ASP A 67 -14.69 5.19 17.79
CA ASP A 67 -14.76 6.63 18.06
C ASP A 67 -16.19 7.16 18.30
N MET A 68 -17.14 6.71 17.47
CA MET A 68 -18.53 7.17 17.47
C MET A 68 -19.45 6.30 18.32
N GLY A 69 -19.11 5.02 18.54
CA GLY A 69 -19.92 4.07 19.30
C GLY A 69 -20.61 3.03 18.41
N GLU A 70 -20.92 1.88 19.01
CA GLU A 70 -21.44 0.70 18.31
C GLU A 70 -22.76 0.93 17.58
N LYS A 71 -23.66 1.72 18.18
CA LYS A 71 -24.96 2.00 17.58
C LYS A 71 -24.85 2.92 16.37
N SER A 72 -23.88 3.83 16.34
CA SER A 72 -23.71 4.79 15.26
C SER A 72 -23.33 4.14 13.93
N VAL A 73 -22.69 2.97 13.96
CA VAL A 73 -22.28 2.21 12.77
C VAL A 73 -23.25 1.10 12.38
N GLU A 74 -24.35 0.90 13.11
CA GLU A 74 -25.28 -0.22 12.91
C GLU A 74 -25.89 -0.27 11.51
N LEU A 75 -26.00 0.88 10.85
CA LEU A 75 -26.54 1.00 9.49
C LEU A 75 -25.46 0.96 8.40
N LEU A 76 -24.18 0.96 8.77
CA LEU A 76 -23.08 0.83 7.82
C LEU A 76 -22.84 -0.62 7.45
N LYS A 77 -22.67 -0.89 6.16
CA LYS A 77 -22.49 -2.21 5.56
C LYS A 77 -21.15 -2.27 4.82
N PRO A 78 -20.03 -2.52 5.53
CA PRO A 78 -18.72 -2.53 4.90
C PRO A 78 -18.60 -3.54 3.77
N GLU A 79 -19.35 -4.66 3.81
CA GLU A 79 -19.33 -5.65 2.72
C GLU A 79 -19.90 -5.09 1.40
N ASN A 80 -20.89 -4.18 1.48
CA ASN A 80 -21.46 -3.54 0.30
C ASN A 80 -20.48 -2.53 -0.31
N ALA A 81 -19.82 -1.74 0.53
CA ALA A 81 -18.75 -0.85 0.09
C ALA A 81 -17.58 -1.65 -0.53
N ASP A 82 -17.23 -2.79 0.05
CA ASP A 82 -16.18 -3.67 -0.49
C ASP A 82 -16.52 -4.20 -1.90
N ASN A 83 -17.81 -4.30 -2.23
CA ASN A 83 -18.35 -4.70 -3.53
C ASN A 83 -18.59 -3.53 -4.51
N GLY A 84 -18.20 -2.29 -4.15
CA GLY A 84 -18.33 -1.11 -5.01
C GLY A 84 -19.67 -0.36 -4.91
N ASP A 85 -20.44 -0.56 -3.83
CA ASP A 85 -21.64 0.25 -3.60
C ASP A 85 -21.25 1.70 -3.25
N LYS A 86 -21.43 2.61 -4.22
CA LYS A 86 -21.07 4.03 -4.11
C LYS A 86 -21.72 4.72 -2.91
N GLN A 87 -22.99 4.42 -2.64
CA GLN A 87 -23.71 5.05 -1.54
C GLN A 87 -23.09 4.65 -0.20
N GLU A 88 -22.69 3.39 -0.08
CA GLU A 88 -22.10 2.87 1.15
C GLU A 88 -20.66 3.37 1.35
N ILE A 89 -19.90 3.49 0.26
CA ILE A 89 -18.58 4.13 0.29
C ILE A 89 -18.72 5.59 0.77
N ALA A 90 -19.66 6.35 0.21
CA ALA A 90 -19.94 7.74 0.62
C ALA A 90 -20.36 7.83 2.10
N ASN A 91 -21.20 6.91 2.58
CA ASN A 91 -21.59 6.84 3.99
C ASN A 91 -20.38 6.66 4.93
N ILE A 92 -19.48 5.73 4.60
CA ILE A 92 -18.28 5.46 5.41
C ILE A 92 -17.32 6.65 5.39
N ILE A 93 -17.08 7.26 4.23
CA ILE A 93 -16.24 8.46 4.12
C ILE A 93 -16.85 9.61 4.93
N PHE A 94 -18.16 9.80 4.82
CA PHE A 94 -18.85 10.86 5.54
C PHE A 94 -18.73 10.70 7.07
N ALA A 95 -18.82 9.46 7.57
CA ALA A 95 -18.56 9.17 8.97
C ALA A 95 -17.10 9.49 9.38
N LEU A 96 -16.11 9.13 8.55
CA LEU A 96 -14.70 9.47 8.81
C LEU A 96 -14.46 10.98 8.81
N LEU A 97 -15.07 11.72 7.89
CA LEU A 97 -14.98 13.18 7.84
C LEU A 97 -15.58 13.84 9.08
N PHE A 98 -16.66 13.27 9.63
CA PHE A 98 -17.23 13.73 10.89
C PHE A 98 -16.29 13.52 12.08
N ILE A 99 -15.64 12.36 12.14
CA ILE A 99 -14.62 12.10 13.17
C ILE A 99 -13.44 13.07 13.00
N LEU A 100 -13.00 13.33 11.76
CA LEU A 100 -11.94 14.30 11.48
C LEU A 100 -12.31 15.71 11.95
N TYR A 101 -13.53 16.15 11.64
CA TYR A 101 -14.06 17.44 12.08
C TYR A 101 -14.13 17.54 13.61
N LYS A 102 -14.50 16.46 14.31
CA LYS A 102 -14.60 16.43 15.76
C LYS A 102 -13.24 16.38 16.47
N ASN A 103 -12.34 15.52 15.98
CA ASN A 103 -11.08 15.22 16.66
C ASN A 103 -9.93 16.14 16.22
N GLN A 104 -9.96 16.63 14.97
CA GLN A 104 -8.89 17.44 14.37
C GLN A 104 -9.44 18.72 13.74
N LYS A 105 -10.34 19.42 14.46
CA LYS A 105 -11.07 20.60 13.96
C LYS A 105 -10.17 21.66 13.29
N ALA A 106 -9.05 22.02 13.92
CA ALA A 106 -8.14 23.02 13.37
C ALA A 106 -7.54 22.61 12.01
N LYS A 107 -7.31 21.31 11.80
CA LYS A 107 -6.82 20.77 10.52
C LYS A 107 -7.92 20.70 9.48
N PHE A 108 -9.11 20.28 9.92
CA PHE A 108 -10.29 20.29 9.07
C PHE A 108 -10.59 21.70 8.54
N ASP A 109 -10.58 22.70 9.41
CA ASP A 109 -10.81 24.11 9.04
C ASP A 109 -9.75 24.60 8.03
N GLN A 110 -8.46 24.27 8.22
CA GLN A 110 -7.38 24.59 7.28
C GLN A 110 -7.58 24.01 5.88
N ILE A 111 -8.15 22.80 5.78
CA ILE A 111 -8.47 22.17 4.50
C ILE A 111 -9.71 22.83 3.88
N CYS A 112 -10.72 23.14 4.69
CA CYS A 112 -11.91 23.85 4.25
C CYS A 112 -11.62 25.25 3.72
N GLU A 113 -10.60 25.94 4.22
CA GLU A 113 -10.15 27.25 3.68
C GLU A 113 -9.63 27.17 2.25
N LYS A 114 -9.14 26.00 1.82
CA LYS A 114 -8.63 25.76 0.46
C LYS A 114 -9.69 25.25 -0.51
N LEU A 115 -10.83 24.78 0.01
CA LEU A 115 -12.00 24.43 -0.80
C LEU A 115 -12.69 25.68 -1.33
N ASP A 116 -13.40 25.54 -2.45
CA ASP A 116 -14.25 26.63 -2.90
C ASP A 116 -15.33 26.96 -1.83
N GLY A 117 -15.81 28.21 -1.83
CA GLY A 117 -16.75 28.69 -0.83
C GLY A 117 -18.07 27.90 -0.78
N LYS A 118 -18.42 27.18 -1.85
CA LYS A 118 -19.68 26.43 -1.98
C LYS A 118 -19.54 25.03 -1.37
N ASN A 119 -18.43 24.34 -1.63
CA ASN A 119 -18.11 23.00 -1.14
C ASN A 119 -17.69 23.05 0.33
N SER A 120 -16.94 24.07 0.75
CA SER A 120 -16.61 24.30 2.17
C SER A 120 -17.88 24.52 3.02
N ALA A 121 -18.79 25.39 2.56
CA ALA A 121 -20.08 25.59 3.23
C ALA A 121 -20.95 24.32 3.19
N GLY A 122 -20.92 23.61 2.06
CA GLY A 122 -21.65 22.34 1.86
C GLY A 122 -21.22 21.27 2.85
N ILE A 123 -19.91 20.99 2.96
CA ILE A 123 -19.40 19.93 3.83
C ILE A 123 -19.61 20.26 5.32
N ILE A 124 -19.44 21.52 5.71
CA ILE A 124 -19.72 21.95 7.10
C ILE A 124 -21.21 21.78 7.42
N ASN A 125 -22.11 22.09 6.47
CA ASN A 125 -23.54 21.93 6.69
C ASN A 125 -23.93 20.45 6.80
N LEU A 126 -23.35 19.58 5.95
CA LEU A 126 -23.52 18.12 6.05
C LEU A 126 -23.11 17.61 7.44
N LEU A 127 -21.92 18.00 7.91
CA LEU A 127 -21.40 17.55 9.20
C LEU A 127 -22.21 18.06 10.39
N LYS A 128 -22.76 19.27 10.33
CA LYS A 128 -23.66 19.80 11.37
C LYS A 128 -24.94 18.97 11.53
N HIS A 129 -25.40 18.28 10.48
CA HIS A 129 -26.53 17.36 10.62
C HIS A 129 -26.19 16.17 11.52
N LEU A 130 -24.92 15.73 11.53
CA LEU A 130 -24.43 14.64 12.37
C LEU A 130 -24.24 15.04 13.84
N ASP A 131 -23.99 16.32 14.14
CA ASP A 131 -23.92 16.84 15.52
C ASP A 131 -25.23 16.62 16.32
N ASN A 132 -26.36 16.42 15.63
CA ASN A 132 -27.66 16.18 16.26
C ASN A 132 -27.86 14.73 16.72
N PHE A 133 -26.93 13.82 16.41
CA PHE A 133 -27.03 12.41 16.77
C PHE A 133 -26.09 12.09 17.94
N ASP A 134 -26.63 11.41 18.95
CA ASP A 134 -25.85 10.92 20.08
C ASP A 134 -25.21 9.56 19.75
N ARG A 135 -24.10 9.22 20.44
CA ARG A 135 -23.34 7.96 20.32
C ARG A 135 -24.18 6.71 20.57
N LEU A 136 -25.37 6.88 21.15
CA LEU A 136 -26.32 5.82 21.48
C LEU A 136 -27.44 5.65 20.46
N SER A 137 -27.38 6.34 19.32
CA SER A 137 -28.38 6.28 18.26
C SER A 137 -27.79 5.83 16.92
N PRO A 138 -28.54 5.01 16.14
CA PRO A 138 -28.15 4.69 14.78
C PRO A 138 -28.26 5.94 13.89
N ILE A 139 -27.23 6.16 13.08
CA ILE A 139 -27.13 7.35 12.24
C ILE A 139 -27.58 6.99 10.81
N PRO A 140 -28.62 7.65 10.28
CA PRO A 140 -29.12 7.38 8.94
C PRO A 140 -28.29 8.14 7.88
N PHE A 141 -27.03 7.76 7.69
CA PHE A 141 -26.07 8.45 6.80
C PHE A 141 -26.64 8.67 5.38
N THR A 142 -27.22 7.64 4.77
CA THR A 142 -27.86 7.72 3.45
C THR A 142 -28.94 8.80 3.38
N SER A 143 -29.79 8.91 4.40
CA SER A 143 -30.88 9.89 4.43
C SER A 143 -30.34 11.31 4.60
N ILE A 144 -29.25 11.48 5.36
CA ILE A 144 -28.61 12.78 5.55
C ILE A 144 -28.00 13.24 4.23
N LEU A 145 -27.22 12.39 3.55
CA LEU A 145 -26.60 12.73 2.28
C LEU A 145 -27.66 13.07 1.21
N ASN A 146 -28.71 12.27 1.08
CA ASN A 146 -29.75 12.46 0.06
C ASN A 146 -30.67 13.67 0.28
N ASN A 147 -30.89 14.10 1.53
CA ASN A 147 -31.71 15.28 1.83
C ASN A 147 -31.01 16.61 1.55
N SER A 148 -29.69 16.59 1.40
CA SER A 148 -28.87 17.76 1.05
C SER A 148 -29.13 18.24 -0.38
N SER A 149 -29.53 17.32 -1.26
CA SER A 149 -29.78 17.53 -2.68
C SER A 149 -31.15 18.16 -2.95
N SER A 150 -32.04 18.23 -1.95
CA SER A 150 -33.46 18.59 -2.10
C SER A 150 -33.88 19.89 -1.39
N ASN A 151 -32.98 20.86 -1.24
CA ASN A 151 -33.36 22.22 -0.80
C ASN A 151 -33.97 23.04 -1.94
N ASN A 152 -35.21 22.71 -2.33
CA ASN A 152 -36.12 23.59 -3.06
C ASN A 152 -37.55 23.40 -2.52
N LEU A 153 -37.81 23.94 -1.34
CA LEU A 153 -39.18 24.17 -0.85
C LEU A 153 -39.28 25.66 -0.53
N PHE A 154 -39.69 26.47 -1.51
CA PHE A 154 -40.51 27.68 -1.38
C PHE A 154 -40.53 28.43 -2.73
N SER A 155 -41.53 28.14 -3.58
CA SER A 155 -42.23 29.21 -4.31
C SER A 155 -43.65 28.75 -4.65
N SER A 156 -44.58 29.36 -3.93
CA SER A 156 -46.01 29.28 -4.12
C SER A 156 -46.43 29.97 -5.42
N GLN A 157 -47.45 29.39 -6.07
CA GLN A 157 -48.59 30.05 -6.70
C GLN A 157 -48.34 31.40 -7.40
N ASN A 158 -48.63 31.47 -8.71
CA ASN A 158 -49.49 32.53 -9.22
C ASN A 158 -50.18 32.17 -10.55
N SER A 159 -51.45 32.53 -10.58
CA SER A 159 -52.46 32.38 -11.62
C SER A 159 -52.37 33.43 -12.74
N ASN A 160 -52.77 33.02 -13.95
CA ASN A 160 -53.47 33.77 -15.03
C ASN A 160 -53.03 35.20 -15.39
N PHE A 161 -52.75 35.45 -16.67
CA PHE A 161 -53.47 36.48 -17.48
C PHE A 161 -53.22 36.31 -19.00
N GLN A 162 -54.19 36.80 -19.77
CA GLN A 162 -54.50 36.61 -21.19
C GLN A 162 -53.79 37.56 -22.19
N ILE A 163 -53.61 37.05 -23.43
CA ILE A 163 -53.74 37.69 -24.77
C ILE A 163 -52.79 38.85 -25.17
N PHE A 164 -51.85 38.56 -26.08
CA PHE A 164 -51.34 39.44 -27.17
C PHE A 164 -50.72 38.55 -28.29
N SER A 165 -51.35 38.40 -29.47
CA SER A 165 -51.03 37.28 -30.40
C SER A 165 -50.51 37.63 -31.81
N SER A 166 -49.95 38.82 -32.08
CA SER A 166 -49.44 39.13 -33.44
C SER A 166 -47.97 39.59 -33.52
N GLN A 167 -47.34 39.98 -32.41
CA GLN A 167 -45.88 40.17 -32.33
C GLN A 167 -45.15 38.87 -31.93
N HIS A 168 -45.81 38.02 -31.15
CA HIS A 168 -45.27 36.75 -30.66
C HIS A 168 -44.94 35.73 -31.77
N GLU A 169 -45.66 35.72 -32.90
CA GLU A 169 -45.43 34.71 -33.94
C GLU A 169 -44.11 34.92 -34.70
N LYS A 170 -43.68 36.18 -34.89
CA LYS A 170 -42.41 36.50 -35.56
C LYS A 170 -41.20 36.25 -34.66
N GLU A 171 -41.31 36.61 -33.38
CA GLU A 171 -40.29 36.29 -32.37
C GLU A 171 -40.18 34.78 -32.14
N ASN A 172 -41.30 34.05 -32.11
CA ASN A 172 -41.31 32.58 -32.01
C ASN A 172 -40.58 31.92 -33.19
N LEU A 173 -40.74 32.41 -34.42
CA LEU A 173 -40.08 31.85 -35.61
C LEU A 173 -38.55 32.07 -35.61
N GLU A 174 -38.09 33.22 -35.11
CA GLU A 174 -36.66 33.49 -34.90
C GLU A 174 -36.07 32.66 -33.77
N GLU A 175 -36.79 32.49 -32.67
CA GLU A 175 -36.39 31.59 -31.58
C GLU A 175 -36.29 30.15 -32.06
N ILE A 176 -37.29 29.64 -32.78
CA ILE A 176 -37.28 28.28 -33.35
C ILE A 176 -36.05 28.06 -34.25
N SER A 177 -35.67 29.05 -35.05
CA SER A 177 -34.47 28.98 -35.89
C SER A 177 -33.18 28.93 -35.07
N LYS A 178 -33.07 29.74 -34.01
CA LYS A 178 -31.93 29.72 -33.07
C LYS A 178 -31.83 28.37 -32.34
N TYR A 179 -32.95 27.81 -31.90
CA TYR A 179 -32.98 26.49 -31.26
C TYR A 179 -32.56 25.37 -32.20
N LYS A 180 -32.96 25.41 -33.48
CA LYS A 180 -32.50 24.44 -34.48
C LYS A 180 -31.00 24.48 -34.72
N ILE A 181 -30.41 25.68 -34.82
CA ILE A 181 -28.96 25.83 -34.96
C ILE A 181 -28.24 25.29 -33.72
N LYS A 182 -28.71 25.68 -32.52
CA LYS A 182 -28.14 25.21 -31.25
C LYS A 182 -28.27 23.69 -31.08
N SER A 183 -29.36 23.10 -31.57
CA SER A 183 -29.56 21.64 -31.58
C SER A 183 -28.55 20.93 -32.49
N ALA A 184 -28.30 21.45 -33.69
CA ALA A 184 -27.32 20.89 -34.61
C ALA A 184 -25.88 21.00 -34.07
N GLU A 185 -25.55 22.14 -33.44
CA GLU A 185 -24.26 22.30 -32.74
C GLU A 185 -24.10 21.33 -31.58
N LEU A 186 -25.15 21.09 -30.79
CA LEU A 186 -25.13 20.08 -29.73
C LEU A 186 -24.95 18.67 -30.29
N GLU A 187 -25.60 18.33 -31.40
CA GLU A 187 -25.47 17.01 -32.03
C GLU A 187 -24.04 16.76 -32.55
N THR A 188 -23.42 17.78 -33.15
CA THR A 188 -22.02 17.70 -33.60
C THR A 188 -21.04 17.55 -32.42
N LYS A 189 -21.24 18.30 -31.33
CA LYS A 189 -20.47 18.13 -30.09
C LYS A 189 -20.63 16.75 -29.49
N TYR A 190 -21.86 16.21 -29.49
CA TYR A 190 -22.13 14.86 -29.00
C TYR A 190 -21.34 13.80 -29.77
N LYS A 191 -21.35 13.86 -31.12
CA LYS A 191 -20.58 12.94 -31.96
C LYS A 191 -19.07 13.05 -31.74
N GLN A 192 -18.56 14.26 -31.47
CA GLN A 192 -17.14 14.45 -31.12
C GLN A 192 -16.80 13.80 -29.78
N ILE A 193 -17.64 13.98 -28.76
CA ILE A 193 -17.47 13.36 -27.43
C ILE A 193 -17.50 11.83 -27.57
N GLU A 194 -18.41 11.28 -28.36
CA GLU A 194 -18.50 9.84 -28.61
C GLU A 194 -17.22 9.29 -29.26
N SER A 195 -16.66 10.01 -30.25
CA SER A 195 -15.38 9.66 -30.86
C SER A 195 -14.19 9.73 -29.88
N ILE A 196 -14.19 10.73 -28.98
CA ILE A 196 -13.15 10.86 -27.94
C ILE A 196 -13.26 9.70 -26.94
N ASN A 197 -14.47 9.37 -26.48
CA ASN A 197 -14.70 8.25 -25.57
C ASN A 197 -14.24 6.92 -26.15
N LEU A 198 -14.47 6.66 -27.44
CA LEU A 198 -13.98 5.46 -28.11
C LEU A 198 -12.44 5.37 -28.07
N LYS A 199 -11.75 6.48 -28.36
CA LYS A 199 -10.27 6.52 -28.31
C LYS A 199 -9.74 6.36 -26.89
N LEU A 200 -10.38 6.97 -25.89
CA LEU A 200 -9.99 6.84 -24.49
C LEU A 200 -10.17 5.40 -24.01
N ASN A 201 -11.26 4.73 -24.37
CA ASN A 201 -11.46 3.32 -24.05
C ASN A 201 -10.41 2.41 -24.70
N GLU A 202 -10.02 2.70 -25.95
CA GLU A 202 -8.94 1.98 -26.62
C GLU A 202 -7.59 2.19 -25.92
N GLN A 203 -7.27 3.43 -25.55
CA GLN A 203 -6.06 3.76 -24.78
C GLN A 203 -6.05 3.09 -23.41
N LEU A 204 -7.19 3.08 -22.70
CA LEU A 204 -7.34 2.41 -21.43
C LEU A 204 -7.10 0.90 -21.55
N GLY A 205 -7.68 0.27 -22.58
CA GLY A 205 -7.46 -1.15 -22.86
C GLY A 205 -5.98 -1.47 -23.16
N ASN A 206 -5.31 -0.62 -23.93
CA ASN A 206 -3.87 -0.78 -24.20
C ASN A 206 -3.03 -0.62 -22.94
N ALA A 207 -3.32 0.39 -22.10
CA ALA A 207 -2.62 0.61 -20.83
C ALA A 207 -2.82 -0.55 -19.85
N GLN A 208 -4.03 -1.12 -19.77
CA GLN A 208 -4.30 -2.31 -18.96
C GLN A 208 -3.50 -3.53 -19.43
N ASN A 209 -3.39 -3.73 -20.74
CA ASN A 209 -2.59 -4.82 -21.30
C ASN A 209 -1.09 -4.63 -21.01
N GLU A 210 -0.57 -3.41 -21.19
CA GLU A 210 0.83 -3.09 -20.86
C GLU A 210 1.12 -3.28 -19.37
N PHE A 211 0.17 -2.89 -18.50
CA PHE A 211 0.28 -3.10 -17.07
C PHE A 211 0.37 -4.60 -16.73
N ALA A 212 -0.52 -5.42 -17.28
CA ALA A 212 -0.49 -6.87 -17.08
C ALA A 212 0.81 -7.51 -17.59
N ASP A 213 1.35 -7.05 -18.72
CA ASP A 213 2.64 -7.50 -19.23
C ASP A 213 3.81 -7.12 -18.32
N LEU A 214 3.79 -5.92 -17.74
CA LEU A 214 4.80 -5.45 -16.80
C LEU A 214 4.73 -6.22 -15.47
N GLU A 215 3.54 -6.47 -14.95
CA GLU A 215 3.32 -7.28 -13.74
C GLU A 215 3.87 -8.71 -13.93
N ASN A 216 3.58 -9.33 -15.08
CA ASN A 216 4.13 -10.64 -15.43
C ASN A 216 5.67 -10.63 -15.55
N LYS A 217 6.27 -9.58 -16.10
CA LYS A 217 7.73 -9.44 -16.17
C LYS A 217 8.34 -9.26 -14.78
N PHE A 218 7.71 -8.46 -13.93
CA PHE A 218 8.15 -8.25 -12.55
C PHE A 218 8.16 -9.56 -11.76
N GLU A 219 7.09 -10.36 -11.85
CA GLU A 219 7.01 -11.61 -11.11
C GLU A 219 8.06 -12.63 -11.59
N ARG A 220 8.36 -12.68 -12.89
CA ARG A 220 9.47 -13.51 -13.42
C ARG A 220 10.83 -13.06 -12.89
N LEU A 221 11.08 -11.76 -12.79
CA LEU A 221 12.32 -11.24 -12.23
C LEU A 221 12.44 -11.58 -10.74
N ARG A 222 11.34 -11.46 -10.00
CA ARG A 222 11.28 -11.83 -8.58
C ARG A 222 11.59 -13.32 -8.36
N GLN A 223 11.02 -14.20 -9.19
CA GLN A 223 11.32 -15.64 -9.14
C GLN A 223 12.79 -15.91 -9.43
N ALA A 224 13.36 -15.30 -10.47
CA ALA A 224 14.77 -15.46 -10.82
C ALA A 224 15.72 -14.94 -9.72
N ASP A 225 15.33 -13.89 -9.00
CA ASP A 225 16.10 -13.37 -7.86
C ASP A 225 16.08 -14.34 -6.67
N ASN A 226 14.92 -14.90 -6.35
CA ASN A 226 14.77 -15.92 -5.31
C ASN A 226 15.61 -17.18 -5.62
N GLU A 227 15.63 -17.64 -6.87
CA GLU A 227 16.45 -18.78 -7.29
C GLU A 227 17.95 -18.52 -7.13
N LYS A 228 18.41 -17.30 -7.46
CA LYS A 228 19.80 -16.89 -7.24
C LYS A 228 20.13 -16.82 -5.77
N GLN A 229 19.25 -16.27 -4.95
CA GLN A 229 19.44 -16.19 -3.51
C GLN A 229 19.54 -17.59 -2.87
N GLY A 230 18.67 -18.53 -3.27
CA GLY A 230 18.78 -19.92 -2.85
C GLY A 230 20.09 -20.58 -3.28
N SER A 231 20.58 -20.27 -4.49
CA SER A 231 21.88 -20.76 -4.97
C SER A 231 23.05 -20.21 -4.15
N ILE A 232 22.99 -18.93 -3.75
CA ILE A 232 24.00 -18.30 -2.89
C ILE A 232 24.01 -18.95 -1.50
N GLU A 233 22.84 -19.22 -0.93
CA GLU A 233 22.73 -19.91 0.37
C GLU A 233 23.36 -21.31 0.32
N LEU A 234 23.07 -22.09 -0.74
CA LEU A 234 23.68 -23.41 -0.93
C LEU A 234 25.21 -23.33 -1.04
N LEU A 235 25.73 -22.38 -1.83
CA LEU A 235 27.17 -22.17 -1.96
C LEU A 235 27.83 -21.77 -0.64
N ASN A 236 27.17 -20.93 0.16
CA ASN A 236 27.67 -20.54 1.49
C ASN A 236 27.72 -21.72 2.46
N ILE A 237 26.74 -22.63 2.39
CA ILE A 237 26.74 -23.87 3.18
C ILE A 237 27.93 -24.74 2.77
N GLN A 238 28.12 -24.99 1.47
CA GLN A 238 29.24 -25.78 0.96
C GLN A 238 30.59 -25.16 1.33
N LEU A 239 30.71 -23.84 1.27
CA LEU A 239 31.94 -23.14 1.65
C LEU A 239 32.26 -23.33 3.14
N ARG A 240 31.24 -23.33 4.00
CA ARG A 240 31.41 -23.60 5.43
C ARG A 240 31.87 -25.04 5.67
N GLU A 241 31.21 -26.01 5.05
CA GLU A 241 31.59 -27.43 5.16
C GLU A 241 33.04 -27.67 4.77
N ILE A 242 33.48 -27.13 3.63
CA ILE A 242 34.87 -27.24 3.17
C ILE A 242 35.84 -26.56 4.14
N THR A 243 35.44 -25.43 4.73
CA THR A 243 36.27 -24.70 5.70
C THR A 243 36.47 -25.52 6.96
N ASP A 244 35.40 -26.12 7.48
CA ASP A 244 35.44 -26.99 8.65
C ASP A 244 36.29 -28.24 8.38
N GLU A 245 36.11 -28.88 7.21
CA GLU A 245 36.94 -30.01 6.77
C GLU A 245 38.43 -29.63 6.72
N MET A 246 38.77 -28.47 6.14
CA MET A 246 40.15 -27.99 6.12
C MET A 246 40.73 -27.77 7.52
N GLU A 247 39.94 -27.29 8.47
CA GLU A 247 40.38 -27.09 9.84
C GLU A 247 40.66 -28.42 10.56
N THR A 248 39.81 -29.43 10.35
CA THR A 248 40.07 -30.79 10.86
C THR A 248 41.33 -31.40 10.25
N LEU A 249 41.57 -31.22 8.95
CA LEU A 249 42.78 -31.68 8.27
C LEU A 249 44.03 -30.96 8.78
N ARG A 250 43.95 -29.66 9.09
CA ARG A 250 45.05 -28.92 9.72
C ARG A 250 45.38 -29.45 11.10
N TYR A 251 44.35 -29.73 11.90
CA TYR A 251 44.51 -30.27 13.25
C TYR A 251 45.17 -31.65 13.22
N THR A 252 44.63 -32.58 12.43
CA THR A 252 45.20 -33.94 12.27
C THR A 252 46.62 -33.92 11.74
N ASN A 253 46.95 -33.07 10.76
CA ASN A 253 48.32 -32.91 10.27
C ASN A 253 49.27 -32.40 11.38
N SER A 254 48.82 -31.45 12.20
CA SER A 254 49.59 -30.97 13.36
C SER A 254 49.86 -32.08 14.40
N GLU A 255 48.88 -32.94 14.66
CA GLU A 255 49.06 -34.11 15.54
C GLU A 255 50.08 -35.09 14.96
N LEU A 256 49.93 -35.45 13.68
CA LEU A 256 50.87 -36.34 12.99
C LEU A 256 52.31 -35.79 13.00
N GLN A 257 52.49 -34.48 12.84
CA GLN A 257 53.81 -33.85 12.93
C GLN A 257 54.42 -33.98 14.33
N LYS A 258 53.61 -33.86 15.40
CA LYS A 258 54.07 -34.08 16.78
C LYS A 258 54.46 -35.53 17.01
N GLU A 259 53.64 -36.48 16.53
CA GLU A 259 53.94 -37.91 16.61
C GLU A 259 55.24 -38.27 15.88
N LEU A 260 55.42 -37.78 14.66
CA LEU A 260 56.62 -38.00 13.87
C LEU A 260 57.87 -37.46 14.57
N LYS A 261 57.78 -36.26 15.18
CA LYS A 261 58.87 -35.68 15.96
C LYS A 261 59.21 -36.55 17.18
N SER A 262 58.20 -36.99 17.92
CA SER A 262 58.36 -37.90 19.07
C SER A 262 59.01 -39.22 18.64
N LEU A 263 58.54 -39.82 17.55
CA LEU A 263 59.10 -41.07 17.02
C LEU A 263 60.55 -40.91 16.56
N LYS A 264 60.90 -39.77 15.94
CA LYS A 264 62.27 -39.47 15.55
C LYS A 264 63.20 -39.34 16.76
N GLU A 265 62.72 -38.69 17.83
CA GLU A 265 63.47 -38.58 19.09
C GLU A 265 63.66 -39.95 19.76
N THR A 266 62.62 -40.78 19.83
CA THR A 266 62.72 -42.12 20.43
C THR A 266 63.65 -43.02 19.63
N HIS A 267 63.55 -42.99 18.30
CA HIS A 267 64.45 -43.74 17.42
C HIS A 267 65.91 -43.28 17.56
N SER A 268 66.14 -41.96 17.63
CA SER A 268 67.49 -41.41 17.85
C SER A 268 68.09 -41.87 19.18
N ARG A 269 67.30 -41.86 20.27
CA ARG A 269 67.75 -42.37 21.58
C ARG A 269 68.03 -43.87 21.55
N ALA A 270 67.17 -44.66 20.89
CA ALA A 270 67.37 -46.10 20.75
C ALA A 270 68.65 -46.43 19.96
N LEU A 271 68.92 -45.68 18.88
CA LEU A 271 70.14 -45.83 18.09
C LEU A 271 71.39 -45.47 18.90
N GLN A 272 71.35 -44.36 19.66
CA GLN A 272 72.46 -43.96 20.53
C GLN A 272 72.73 -45.02 21.60
N LYS A 273 71.68 -45.55 22.24
CA LYS A 273 71.81 -46.62 23.23
C LYS A 273 72.41 -47.89 22.62
N SER A 274 71.88 -48.35 21.48
CA SER A 274 72.40 -49.52 20.76
C SER A 274 73.88 -49.35 20.37
N SER A 275 74.27 -48.16 19.92
CA SER A 275 75.68 -47.86 19.61
C SER A 275 76.58 -47.89 20.86
N GLN A 276 76.11 -47.38 22.00
CA GLN A 276 76.84 -47.47 23.27
C GLN A 276 76.98 -48.92 23.73
N ASP A 277 75.91 -49.70 23.68
CA ASP A 277 75.91 -51.13 24.06
C ASP A 277 76.86 -51.94 23.18
N LEU A 278 76.92 -51.65 21.87
CA LEU A 278 77.84 -52.29 20.93
C LEU A 278 79.31 -51.98 21.25
N LYS A 279 79.64 -50.70 21.53
CA LYS A 279 80.99 -50.30 21.95
C LYS A 279 81.43 -51.02 23.23
N LEU A 280 80.56 -51.09 24.23
CA LEU A 280 80.85 -51.81 25.47
C LEU A 280 81.11 -53.31 25.21
N LYS A 281 80.38 -53.92 24.27
CA LYS A 281 80.59 -55.31 23.87
C LYS A 281 81.89 -55.50 23.09
N GLU A 282 82.26 -54.58 22.21
CA GLU A 282 83.55 -54.60 21.51
C GLU A 282 84.72 -54.49 22.50
N GLU A 283 84.62 -53.59 23.49
CA GLU A 283 85.60 -53.47 24.58
C GLU A 283 85.71 -54.77 25.41
N GLU A 284 84.58 -55.38 25.77
CA GLU A 284 84.53 -56.66 26.50
C GLU A 284 85.21 -57.79 25.71
N VAL A 285 84.92 -57.91 24.40
CA VAL A 285 85.56 -58.89 23.52
C VAL A 285 87.07 -58.63 23.38
N GLY A 286 87.49 -57.37 23.25
CA GLY A 286 88.90 -57.00 23.21
C GLY A 286 89.65 -57.41 24.47
N LEU A 287 89.05 -57.20 25.65
CA LEU A 287 89.62 -57.64 26.93
C LEU A 287 89.73 -59.16 27.02
N LEU A 288 88.71 -59.90 26.54
CA LEU A 288 88.76 -61.36 26.48
C LEU A 288 89.87 -61.85 25.55
N TYR A 289 90.06 -61.23 24.40
CA TYR A 289 91.13 -61.57 23.46
C TYR A 289 92.53 -61.39 24.08
N ILE A 290 92.76 -60.27 24.79
CA ILE A 290 94.01 -60.02 25.52
C ILE A 290 94.25 -61.08 26.61
N ARG A 291 93.19 -61.47 27.34
CA ARG A 291 93.29 -62.54 28.36
C ARG A 291 93.66 -63.88 27.74
N PHE A 292 93.06 -64.23 26.60
CA PHE A 292 93.29 -65.50 25.92
C PHE A 292 94.75 -65.63 25.42
N TRP A 293 95.35 -64.55 24.92
CA TRP A 293 96.74 -64.53 24.44
C TRP A 293 97.81 -64.50 25.55
N ARG A 294 97.44 -64.29 26.82
CA ARG A 294 98.36 -64.29 27.97
C ARG A 294 98.47 -65.64 28.68
N ILE A 295 97.69 -66.64 28.27
CA ILE A 295 97.73 -68.03 28.75
C ILE A 295 98.55 -68.83 27.75
#